data_AF-A0A376CTE5-F1
#
_entry.id   AF-A0A376CTE5-F1
#
_cell.length_a   1.000
_cell.length_b   1.000
_cell.length_c   1.000
_cell.angle_alpha   90.00
_cell.angle_beta   90.00
_cell.angle_gamma   90.00
#
_symmetry.space_group_name_H-M   'P 1'
#
loop_
_entity.id
_entity.type
_entity.pdbx_description
1 polymer ?
#
loop_
_entity_poly.entity_id
_entity_poly.type
_entity_poly.pdbx_seq_one_letter_code
_entity_poly.pdbx_strand_id
1 'polypeptide(L)'
;MTDFDTFAIDTEYTRRLAHELVEASQDSPTPPPVLPNDPVLQGFTSALDAALENLSARLTQVRADATAVAESSFRMAREAEDADHALASACGGL
;
A
#
# COMPACT_ATOMS: atom_id res chain seq x y z
N MET A 1 23.29 -8.51 -32.54
CA MET A 1 21.84 -8.23 -32.57
C MET A 1 21.43 -8.21 -31.12
N THR A 2 21.31 -7.02 -30.52
CA THR A 2 20.91 -6.88 -29.12
C THR A 2 19.40 -7.09 -29.07
N ASP A 3 18.98 -8.20 -28.48
CA ASP A 3 17.60 -8.45 -28.13
C ASP A 3 17.22 -7.42 -27.06
N PHE A 4 16.31 -6.51 -27.39
CA PHE A 4 15.70 -5.65 -26.38
C PHE A 4 14.51 -6.43 -25.86
N ASP A 5 14.61 -6.98 -24.65
CA ASP A 5 13.43 -7.44 -23.93
C ASP A 5 12.51 -6.22 -23.77
N THR A 6 11.42 -6.21 -24.53
CA THR A 6 10.40 -5.18 -24.42
C THR A 6 9.85 -5.19 -23.01
N PHE A 7 10.07 -4.10 -22.28
CA PHE A 7 9.45 -3.90 -20.98
C PHE A 7 7.94 -3.75 -21.18
N ALA A 8 7.17 -4.77 -20.80
CA ALA A 8 5.71 -4.77 -20.89
C ALA A 8 5.11 -4.56 -19.50
N ILE A 9 4.25 -3.55 -19.36
CA ILE A 9 3.52 -3.25 -18.13
C ILE A 9 2.09 -3.76 -18.31
N ASP A 10 1.64 -4.66 -17.42
CA ASP A 10 0.23 -5.01 -17.31
C ASP A 10 -0.49 -3.95 -16.47
N THR A 11 -1.11 -2.98 -17.14
CA THR A 11 -1.75 -1.84 -16.48
C THR A 11 -3.04 -2.23 -15.79
N GLU A 12 -3.75 -3.26 -16.27
CA GLU A 12 -4.95 -3.80 -15.62
C GLU A 12 -4.60 -4.49 -14.30
N TYR A 13 -3.59 -5.36 -14.32
CA TYR A 13 -3.10 -6.02 -13.12
C TYR A 13 -2.56 -5.01 -12.09
N THR A 14 -1.83 -3.99 -12.57
CA THR A 14 -1.30 -2.91 -11.72
C THR A 14 -2.44 -2.13 -11.03
N ARG A 15 -3.49 -1.77 -11.77
CA ARG A 15 -4.67 -1.08 -11.22
C ARG A 15 -5.41 -1.96 -10.21
N ARG A 16 -5.56 -3.26 -10.50
CA ARG A 16 -6.19 -4.21 -9.57
C ARG A 16 -5.42 -4.29 -8.25
N LEU A 17 -4.10 -4.49 -8.30
CA LEU A 17 -3.28 -4.58 -7.10
C LEU A 17 -3.30 -3.27 -6.30
N ALA A 18 -3.31 -2.13 -6.97
CA ALA A 18 -3.45 -0.82 -6.33
C ALA A 18 -4.80 -0.70 -5.59
N HIS A 19 -5.90 -1.18 -6.17
CA HIS A 19 -7.19 -1.22 -5.49
C HIS A 19 -7.17 -2.12 -4.24
N GLU A 20 -6.59 -3.32 -4.35
CA GLU A 20 -6.45 -4.25 -3.22
C GLU A 20 -5.62 -3.64 -2.08
N LEU A 21 -4.56 -2.89 -2.41
CA LEU A 21 -3.75 -2.16 -1.42
C LEU A 21 -4.50 -1.02 -0.74
N VAL A 22 -5.32 -0.26 -1.49
CA VAL A 22 -6.18 0.77 -0.89
C VAL A 22 -7.17 0.14 0.06
N GLU A 23 -7.85 -0.92 -0.35
CA GLU A 23 -8.82 -1.63 0.50
C GLU A 23 -8.18 -2.11 1.81
N ALA A 24 -7.02 -2.76 1.73
CA ALA A 24 -6.27 -3.22 2.91
C ALA A 24 -5.81 -2.06 3.82
N SER A 25 -5.54 -0.87 3.25
CA SER A 25 -5.13 0.30 4.04
C SER A 25 -6.26 0.93 4.87
N GLN A 26 -7.53 0.68 4.51
CA GLN A 26 -8.69 1.28 5.18
C GLN A 26 -9.14 0.51 6.43
N ASP A 27 -8.49 -0.61 6.77
CA ASP A 27 -8.89 -1.40 7.93
C ASP A 27 -8.87 -0.56 9.22
N SER A 28 -9.91 -0.65 10.03
CA SER A 28 -10.01 0.11 11.26
C SER A 28 -9.11 -0.49 12.35
N PRO A 29 -8.43 0.31 13.20
CA PRO A 29 -7.75 -0.23 14.37
C PRO A 29 -8.77 -0.93 15.30
N THR A 30 -8.46 -2.15 15.74
CA THR A 30 -9.21 -2.78 16.82
C THR A 30 -8.90 -2.05 18.14
N PRO A 31 -9.92 -1.67 18.94
CA PRO A 31 -9.67 -1.03 20.23
C PRO A 31 -8.86 -1.96 21.15
N PRO A 32 -7.92 -1.41 21.95
CA PRO A 32 -7.11 -2.22 22.84
C PRO A 32 -7.99 -2.92 23.90
N PRO A 33 -7.58 -4.13 24.35
CA PRO A 33 -8.30 -4.85 25.40
C PRO A 33 -8.23 -4.10 26.73
N VAL A 34 -9.26 -4.21 27.55
CA VAL A 34 -9.25 -3.66 28.92
C VAL A 34 -8.29 -4.49 29.77
N LEU A 35 -7.25 -3.86 30.30
CA LEU A 35 -6.26 -4.51 31.16
C LEU A 35 -6.72 -4.54 32.64
N PRO A 36 -6.36 -5.59 33.41
CA PRO A 36 -6.63 -5.65 34.84
C PRO A 36 -5.90 -4.53 35.60
N ASN A 37 -6.61 -3.88 36.53
CA ASN A 37 -6.03 -2.87 37.42
C ASN A 37 -5.57 -3.51 38.74
N ASP A 38 -4.58 -4.40 38.65
CA ASP A 38 -3.94 -5.05 39.80
C ASP A 38 -2.52 -4.48 39.99
N PRO A 39 -2.19 -3.92 41.18
CA PRO A 39 -0.85 -3.41 41.48
C PRO A 39 0.28 -4.40 41.24
N VAL A 40 0.04 -5.71 41.42
CA VAL A 40 1.03 -6.77 41.20
C VAL A 40 1.35 -6.93 39.71
N LEU A 41 0.38 -6.62 38.84
CA LEU A 41 0.50 -6.72 37.38
C LEU A 41 0.89 -5.41 36.71
N GLN A 42 1.05 -4.31 37.46
CA GLN A 42 1.29 -2.97 36.91
C GLN A 42 2.48 -2.89 35.95
N GLY A 43 3.58 -3.58 36.26
CA GLY A 43 4.74 -3.63 35.38
C GLY A 43 4.47 -4.35 34.06
N PHE A 44 3.66 -5.42 34.09
CA PHE A 44 3.25 -6.15 32.90
C PHE A 44 2.26 -5.35 32.06
N THR A 45 1.23 -4.76 32.70
CA THR A 45 0.19 -4.01 31.99
C THR A 45 0.75 -2.75 31.33
N SER A 46 1.65 -2.03 31.99
CA SER A 46 2.34 -0.88 31.38
C SER A 46 3.23 -1.26 30.18
N ALA A 47 3.94 -2.39 30.26
CA ALA A 47 4.73 -2.88 29.14
C ALA A 47 3.84 -3.32 27.96
N LEU A 48 2.69 -3.94 28.26
CA LEU A 48 1.71 -4.35 27.26
C LEU A 48 1.07 -3.13 26.57
N ASP A 49 0.67 -2.10 27.33
CA ASP A 49 0.14 -0.85 26.78
C ASP A 49 1.15 -0.18 25.83
N ALA A 50 2.42 -0.05 26.25
CA ALA A 50 3.47 0.51 25.41
C ALA A 50 3.70 -0.31 24.12
N ALA A 51 3.61 -1.65 24.21
CA ALA A 51 3.71 -2.52 23.04
C ALA A 51 2.52 -2.34 22.08
N LEU A 52 1.30 -2.22 22.62
CA LEU A 52 0.08 -1.99 21.83
C LEU A 52 0.10 -0.61 21.15
N GLU A 53 0.55 0.43 21.85
CA GLU A 53 0.75 1.76 21.27
C GLU A 53 1.78 1.73 20.13
N ASN A 54 2.91 1.05 20.34
CA ASN A 54 3.93 0.91 19.29
C ASN A 54 3.40 0.16 18.07
N LEU A 55 2.66 -0.93 18.29
CA LEU A 55 2.03 -1.69 17.22
C LEU A 55 1.03 -0.85 16.44
N SER A 56 0.18 -0.09 17.15
CA SER A 56 -0.80 0.83 16.54
C SER A 56 -0.12 1.89 15.66
N ALA A 57 0.96 2.50 16.15
CA ALA A 57 1.74 3.47 15.39
C ALA A 57 2.35 2.85 14.12
N ARG A 58 2.92 1.65 14.22
CA ARG A 58 3.49 0.92 13.08
C ARG A 58 2.42 0.53 12.05
N LEU A 59 1.27 0.05 12.50
CA LEU A 59 0.16 -0.29 11.61
C LEU A 59 -0.37 0.95 10.88
N THR A 60 -0.45 2.08 11.56
CA THR A 60 -0.83 3.37 10.95
C THR A 60 0.15 3.76 9.84
N GLN A 61 1.45 3.61 10.11
CA GLN A 61 2.48 3.89 9.11
C GLN A 61 2.39 2.93 7.91
N VAL A 62 2.23 1.62 8.14
CA VAL A 62 2.09 0.63 7.06
C VAL A 62 0.87 0.92 6.18
N ARG A 63 -0.24 1.35 6.77
CA ARG A 63 -1.44 1.76 6.01
C ARG A 63 -1.17 2.98 5.14
N ALA A 64 -0.47 3.99 5.67
CA ALA A 64 -0.09 5.17 4.91
C ALA A 64 0.85 4.81 3.74
N ASP A 65 1.82 3.94 3.97
CA ASP A 65 2.73 3.44 2.93
C ASP A 65 1.97 2.66 1.85
N ALA A 66 1.03 1.80 2.24
CA ALA A 66 0.18 1.06 1.29
C ALA A 66 -0.67 1.99 0.42
N THR A 67 -1.25 3.06 1.00
CA THR A 67 -1.96 4.08 0.23
C THR A 67 -1.03 4.79 -0.76
N ALA A 68 0.18 5.17 -0.35
CA ALA A 68 1.14 5.84 -1.21
C ALA A 68 1.61 4.95 -2.38
N VAL A 69 1.86 3.66 -2.11
CA VAL A 69 2.21 2.67 -3.15
C VAL A 69 1.08 2.48 -4.13
N ALA A 70 -0.17 2.39 -3.66
CA ALA A 70 -1.33 2.29 -4.54
C ALA A 70 -1.48 3.53 -5.45
N GLU A 71 -1.36 4.75 -4.89
CA GLU A 71 -1.42 5.98 -5.67
C GLU A 71 -0.32 6.03 -6.74
N SER A 72 0.91 5.68 -6.37
CA SER A 72 2.03 5.59 -7.30
C SER A 72 1.77 4.57 -8.42
N SER A 73 1.14 3.45 -8.09
CA SER A 73 0.82 2.37 -9.03
C SER A 73 -0.25 2.81 -10.04
N PHE A 74 -1.30 3.52 -9.59
CA PHE A 74 -2.29 4.11 -10.48
C PHE A 74 -1.65 5.12 -11.44
N ARG A 75 -0.74 5.95 -10.94
CA ARG A 75 -0.03 6.94 -11.76
C ARG A 75 0.84 6.26 -12.82
N MET A 76 1.60 5.24 -12.43
CA MET A 76 2.46 4.49 -13.34
C MET A 76 1.65 3.77 -14.44
N ALA A 77 0.52 3.15 -14.07
CA ALA A 77 -0.37 2.51 -15.05
C ALA A 77 -0.90 3.51 -16.10
N ARG A 78 -1.25 4.72 -15.65
CA ARG A 78 -1.69 5.80 -16.53
C ARG A 78 -0.57 6.31 -17.43
N GLU A 79 0.62 6.54 -16.88
CA GLU A 79 1.78 7.00 -17.65
C GLU A 79 2.17 5.98 -18.74
N ALA A 80 2.04 4.69 -18.46
CA ALA A 80 2.24 3.62 -19.44
C ALA A 80 1.22 3.68 -20.59
N GLU A 81 -0.07 3.81 -20.26
CA GLU A 81 -1.14 3.94 -21.27
C GLU A 81 -0.99 5.20 -22.14
N ASP A 82 -0.63 6.33 -21.52
CA ASP A 82 -0.39 7.59 -22.23
C ASP A 82 0.83 7.50 -23.17
N ALA A 83 1.90 6.82 -22.74
CA ALA A 83 3.09 6.58 -23.56
C ALA A 83 2.79 5.66 -24.75
N ASP A 84 2.05 4.58 -24.55
CA ASP A 84 1.62 3.66 -25.61
C ASP A 84 0.72 4.38 -26.63
N HIS A 85 -0.20 5.23 -26.16
CA HIS A 85 -1.05 6.02 -27.03
C HIS A 85 -0.25 7.04 -27.87
N ALA A 86 0.70 7.74 -27.25
CA ALA A 86 1.58 8.68 -27.94
C ALA A 86 2.44 7.98 -29.00
N LEU A 87 2.99 6.79 -28.69
CA LEU A 87 3.75 5.98 -29.64
C LEU A 87 2.87 5.51 -30.81
N ALA A 88 1.66 5.02 -30.54
CA ALA A 88 0.72 4.60 -31.58
C ALA A 88 0.37 5.77 -32.53
N SER A 89 0.13 6.96 -31.97
CA SER A 89 -0.11 8.18 -32.76
C SER A 89 1.09 8.58 -33.63
N ALA A 90 2.30 8.55 -33.07
CA ALA A 90 3.54 8.91 -33.77
C ALA A 90 3.90 7.94 -34.92
N CYS A 91 3.55 6.65 -34.77
CA CYS A 91 3.76 5.63 -35.80
C CYS A 91 2.71 5.67 -36.93
N GLY A 92 1.90 6.73 -37.00
CA GLY A 92 0.88 6.92 -38.04
C GLY A 92 -0.39 6.11 -37.78
N GLY A 93 -0.74 5.89 -36.51
CA GLY A 93 -1.93 5.14 -36.11
C GLY A 93 -3.19 5.54 -36.89
N LEU A 94 -3.92 4.52 -37.35
CA LEU A 94 -5.23 4.58 -38.02
C LEU A 94 -6.22 5.53 -37.35
#